data_AF-A0A4V3A9Z9-F1
#
_entry.id   AF-A0A4V3A9Z9-F1
#
_cell.length_a   1.000
_cell.length_b   1.000
_cell.length_c   1.000
_cell.angle_alpha   90.00
_cell.angle_beta   90.00
_cell.angle_gamma   90.00
#
_symmetry.space_group_name_H-M   'P 1'
#
loop_
_entity.id
_entity.type
_entity.pdbx_description
1 polymer ?
#
loop_
_entity_poly.entity_id
_entity_poly.type
_entity_poly.pdbx_seq_one_letter_code
_entity_poly.pdbx_strand_id
1 'polypeptide(L)' 'MGFGEAVPVHVAARQIVPEGISVVFGDGVDRELPVDWRGGRPWNQVLADAIKPLGFKLSRTANQVSITR' A
#
# COMPACT_ATOMS: atom_id res chain seq x y z
N MET A 1 7.28 -16.01 -1.11
CA MET A 1 5.94 -15.39 -1.28
C MET A 1 5.59 -14.71 0.01
N GLY A 2 5.46 -13.38 0.03
CA GLY A 2 5.05 -12.64 1.23
C GLY A 2 3.53 -12.59 1.36
N PHE A 3 3.05 -12.54 2.59
CA PHE A 3 1.64 -12.37 2.97
C PHE A 3 1.63 -11.62 4.31
N GLY A 4 0.66 -10.74 4.50
CA GLY A 4 0.38 -10.15 5.80
C GLY A 4 -1.12 -10.01 6.01
N GLU A 5 -1.51 -10.18 7.28
CA GLU A 5 -2.88 -10.16 7.76
C GLU A 5 -2.98 -9.16 8.91
N ALA A 6 -4.02 -8.33 8.86
CA ALA A 6 -4.31 -7.29 9.83
C ALA A 6 -3.11 -6.37 10.15
N VAL A 7 -2.30 -6.06 9.14
CA VAL A 7 -1.11 -5.22 9.33
C VAL A 7 -1.46 -3.77 9.01
N PRO A 8 -0.96 -2.79 9.77
CA PRO A 8 -1.14 -1.38 9.44
C PRO A 8 -0.74 -1.06 7.99
N VAL A 9 -1.55 -0.25 7.31
CA VAL A 9 -1.32 0.18 5.91
C VAL A 9 0.11 0.66 5.69
N HIS A 10 0.68 1.45 6.62
CA HIS A 10 2.04 1.96 6.43
C HIS A 10 3.11 0.86 6.44
N VAL A 11 2.95 -0.16 7.28
CA VAL A 11 3.86 -1.31 7.33
C VAL A 11 3.68 -2.17 6.10
N ALA A 12 2.42 -2.48 5.74
CA ALA A 12 2.09 -3.25 4.54
C ALA A 12 2.66 -2.58 3.28
N ALA A 13 2.43 -1.28 3.11
CA ALA A 13 2.97 -0.52 1.98
C ALA A 13 4.49 -0.58 1.92
N ARG A 14 5.19 -0.50 3.06
CA ARG A 14 6.65 -0.60 3.11
C ARG A 14 7.17 -2.00 2.78
N GLN A 15 6.42 -3.05 3.08
CA GLN A 15 6.78 -4.44 2.75
C GLN A 15 6.46 -4.80 1.30
N ILE A 16 5.38 -4.23 0.75
CA ILE A 16 4.95 -4.49 -0.63
C ILE A 16 5.81 -3.71 -1.62
N VAL A 17 6.07 -2.44 -1.33
CA VAL A 17 6.75 -1.52 -2.25
C VAL A 17 8.26 -1.81 -2.26
N PRO A 18 8.88 -2.00 -3.44
CA PRO A 18 10.33 -2.19 -3.57
C PRO A 18 11.14 -1.03 -3.00
N GLU A 19 12.39 -1.32 -2.66
CA GLU A 19 13.37 -0.27 -2.35
C GLU A 19 13.53 0.73 -3.52
N GLY A 20 13.82 1.99 -3.18
CA GLY A 20 13.94 3.07 -4.16
C GLY A 20 12.63 3.74 -4.59
N ILE A 21 11.47 3.25 -4.13
CA ILE A 21 10.18 3.91 -4.32
C ILE A 21 9.73 4.55 -3.01
N SER A 22 9.45 5.86 -3.05
CA SER A 22 8.94 6.60 -1.90
C SER A 22 7.44 6.35 -1.73
N VAL A 23 7.00 6.08 -0.49
CA VAL A 23 5.57 5.92 -0.14
C VAL A 23 5.11 7.18 0.58
N VAL A 24 4.10 7.85 0.03
CA VAL A 24 3.50 9.06 0.58
C VAL A 24 2.03 8.81 0.88
N PHE A 25 1.57 9.32 2.02
CA PHE A 25 0.19 9.25 2.46
C PHE A 25 -0.41 10.65 2.41
N GLY A 26 -1.51 10.81 1.66
CA GLY A 26 -2.25 12.05 1.58
C GLY A 26 -3.01 12.37 2.87
N ASP A 27 -3.58 13.57 2.92
CA ASP A 27 -4.37 14.03 4.06
C ASP A 27 -5.64 13.18 4.24
N GLY A 28 -5.97 12.86 5.49
CA GLY A 28 -7.12 12.02 5.83
C GLY A 28 -6.95 10.52 5.56
N VAL A 29 -5.76 10.04 5.18
CA VAL A 29 -5.43 8.62 5.13
C VAL A 29 -4.97 8.15 6.50
N ASP A 30 -5.80 7.34 7.15
CA ASP A 30 -5.43 6.64 8.37
C ASP A 30 -4.51 5.46 8.05
N ARG A 31 -3.28 5.56 8.55
CA ARG A 31 -2.17 4.64 8.28
C ARG A 31 -2.16 3.42 9.19
N GLU A 32 -2.86 3.51 10.31
CA GLU A 32 -2.97 2.46 11.33
C GLU A 32 -4.07 1.45 10.98
N LEU A 33 -4.88 1.73 9.95
CA LEU A 33 -5.92 0.82 9.51
C LEU A 33 -5.29 -0.53 9.09
N PRO A 34 -5.87 -1.64 9.53
CA PRO A 34 -5.39 -2.96 9.16
C PRO A 34 -5.74 -3.26 7.69
N VAL A 35 -4.77 -3.82 6.97
CA VAL A 35 -4.97 -4.38 5.63
C VAL A 35 -4.37 -5.76 5.51
N ASP A 36 -4.99 -6.54 4.64
CA ASP A 36 -4.50 -7.84 4.23
C ASP A 36 -3.94 -7.73 2.83
N TRP A 37 -2.82 -8.41 2.56
CA TRP A 37 -2.30 -8.54 1.20
C TRP A 37 -1.71 -9.90 0.97
N ARG A 38 -1.75 -10.29 -0.30
CA ARG A 38 -1.16 -11.53 -0.78
C ARG A 38 -0.18 -11.19 -1.88
N GLY A 39 1.06 -11.64 -1.72
CA GLY A 39 2.06 -11.57 -2.78
C GLY A 39 1.72 -12.47 -3.97
N GLY A 40 2.60 -12.50 -4.97
CA GLY A 40 2.40 -13.28 -6.20
C GLY A 40 1.83 -12.48 -7.38
N ARG A 41 1.53 -11.19 -7.17
CA ARG A 41 1.26 -10.19 -8.22
C ARG A 41 2.29 -9.06 -8.17
N PRO A 42 2.39 -8.23 -9.22
CA PRO A 42 3.19 -7.01 -9.18
C PRO A 42 2.85 -6.16 -7.95
N TRP A 43 3.86 -5.62 -7.27
CA TRP A 43 3.71 -4.89 -6.01
C TRP A 43 2.65 -3.77 -6.06
N ASN A 44 2.51 -3.09 -7.19
CA ASN A 44 1.56 -2.00 -7.39
C ASN A 44 0.12 -2.51 -7.40
N GLN A 45 -0.11 -3.71 -7.94
CA GLN A 45 -1.43 -4.35 -7.89
C GLN A 45 -1.73 -4.84 -6.47
N VAL A 46 -0.74 -5.47 -5.82
CA VAL A 46 -0.87 -5.95 -4.44
C VAL A 46 -1.22 -4.80 -3.49
N LEU A 47 -0.51 -3.66 -3.58
CA LEU A 47 -0.79 -2.50 -2.75
C LEU A 47 -2.15 -1.88 -3.07
N ALA A 48 -2.51 -1.76 -4.36
CA ALA A 48 -3.81 -1.25 -4.76
C ALA A 48 -4.96 -2.13 -4.23
N ASP A 49 -4.82 -3.45 -4.28
CA ASP A 49 -5.81 -4.38 -3.76
C ASP A 49 -5.91 -4.32 -2.23
N ALA A 50 -4.78 -4.17 -1.53
CA ALA A 50 -4.75 -4.09 -0.06
C ALA A 50 -5.48 -2.86 0.48
N ILE A 51 -5.34 -1.71 -0.19
CA ILE A 51 -5.93 -0.44 0.26
C ILE A 51 -7.34 -0.20 -0.28
N LYS A 52 -7.76 -0.94 -1.31
CA LYS A 52 -9.08 -0.79 -1.96
C LYS A 52 -10.27 -1.00 -0.99
N PRO A 53 -10.27 -1.97 -0.06
CA PRO A 53 -11.33 -2.13 0.94
C PRO A 53 -11.50 -0.91 1.87
N LEU A 54 -10.42 -0.15 2.07
CA LEU A 54 -10.44 1.07 2.89
C LEU A 54 -10.97 2.29 2.13
N GLY A 55 -11.30 2.13 0.84
CA GLY A 55 -11.72 3.22 -0.03
C GLY A 55 -10.57 4.14 -0.47
N PHE A 56 -9.32 3.75 -0.23
CA PHE A 56 -8.16 4.50 -0.67
C PHE A 56 -7.80 4.19 -2.13
N LYS A 57 -7.02 5.08 -2.74
CA LYS A 57 -6.55 5.03 -4.11
C LYS A 57 -5.04 5.12 -4.14
N LEU A 58 -4.45 4.36 -5.07
CA LEU A 58 -3.02 4.40 -5.35
C LEU A 58 -2.78 5.28 -6.57
N SER A 59 -1.97 6.33 -6.42
CA SER A 59 -1.41 7.11 -7.52
C SER A 59 0.10 6.86 -7.61
N ARG A 60 0.62 6.68 -8.82
CA ARG A 60 2.04 6.37 -9.04
C ARG A 60 2.71 7.41 -9.94
N THR A 61 3.88 7.86 -9.52
CA THR A 61 4.83 8.68 -10.28
C THR A 61 6.12 7.86 -10.51
N ALA A 62 7.12 8.42 -11.20
CA ALA A 62 8.33 7.69 -11.62
C ALA A 62 9.06 6.96 -10.46
N ASN A 63 9.18 7.59 -9.29
CA ASN A 63 9.89 7.04 -8.12
C ASN A 63 9.09 7.18 -6.81
N GLN A 64 7.78 7.42 -6.91
CA GLN A 64 6.94 7.65 -5.75
C GLN A 64 5.55 7.04 -5.96
N VAL A 65 4.96 6.57 -4.88
CA VAL A 65 3.55 6.22 -4.80
C VAL A 65 2.88 7.06 -3.73
N SER A 66 1.69 7.55 -4.05
CA SER A 66 0.85 8.32 -3.14
C SER A 66 -0.44 7.56 -2.89
N ILE A 67 -0.76 7.33 -1.62
CA ILE A 67 -2.03 6.76 -1.18
C ILE A 67 -2.91 7.92 -0.76
N THR A 68 -4.07 8.06 -1.40
CA THR A 68 -5.07 9.11 -1.09
C THR A 68 -6.43 8.48 -0.87
N ARG A 69 -7.38 9.24 -0.35
CA ARG A 69 -8.81 8.85 -0.35
C ARG A 69 -9.44 9.03 -1.74
#